data_AF-A0A263HEI9-F1
#
_entry.id   AF-A0A263HEI9-F1
#
_cell.length_a   1.000
_cell.length_b   1.000
_cell.length_c   1.000
_cell.angle_alpha   90.00
_cell.angle_beta   90.00
_cell.angle_gamma   90.00
#
_symmetry.space_group_name_H-M   'P 1'
#
loop_
_entity.id
_entity.type
_entity.pdbx_description
1 polymer ?
#
loop_
_entity_poly.entity_id
_entity_poly.type
_entity_poly.pdbx_seq_one_letter_code
_entity_poly.pdbx_strand_id
1 'polypeptide(L)'
;MHKLYSFIFTLFCFFNIVPPAIADVWTIAIDPGHGGKDPGAISRNLKIYEKNVTLAIAKELKALLDKDPNFRAVMTRNGDYYISVPARSEIARKKKANYLVSIHADSSVSPLLRGASVWVLSNRRANDEMGQWLEDDEKRSELLGGAGNVLASHHEKYLDQTVLDLQFGHSQRVGYELGSIVLRHFATITKLSRNTPQHASLGVLRSPDIPSILVETGFLSNTDEEKKLNTPSYRKKIARIIYDSLVEYRRRHVKPTPVKIHNKTNKNNAVTDSGIRHKVKAGESLSGLAAKYKVKINDIITLNHLKRRELWIGETIKIPSKMIPNKIEASNKNDYREKGVQNSTKIQIPKYHTIQKDQTLYAVSREYNIPINQLFKLNPKLKDGKVIVGQKVQLRK
;
A
#
# COMPACT_ATOMS: atom_id res chain seq x y z
N MET A 1 -53.91 48.89 28.55
CA MET A 1 -52.67 49.64 28.91
C MET A 1 -51.49 48.69 28.84
N HIS A 2 -50.26 49.18 28.61
CA HIS A 2 -48.99 48.44 28.46
C HIS A 2 -48.96 47.40 27.32
N LYS A 3 -48.23 47.58 26.20
CA LYS A 3 -46.78 47.81 25.92
C LYS A 3 -45.93 46.52 25.83
N LEU A 4 -45.47 46.26 24.59
CA LEU A 4 -44.19 45.60 24.22
C LEU A 4 -44.03 44.10 24.61
N TYR A 5 -43.35 43.24 23.84
CA TYR A 5 -42.26 43.46 22.88
C TYR A 5 -42.45 42.79 21.50
N SER A 6 -41.71 43.30 20.50
CA SER A 6 -41.48 42.63 19.22
C SER A 6 -40.27 41.71 19.31
N PHE A 7 -40.28 40.57 18.60
CA PHE A 7 -39.08 39.77 18.36
C PHE A 7 -39.06 39.25 16.92
N ILE A 8 -38.12 39.74 16.12
CA ILE A 8 -37.95 39.35 14.72
C ILE A 8 -37.18 38.03 14.68
N PHE A 9 -37.82 36.95 14.25
CA PHE A 9 -37.17 35.65 14.11
C PHE A 9 -36.52 35.51 12.72
N THR A 10 -35.30 36.00 12.58
CA THR A 10 -34.55 35.95 11.31
C THR A 10 -34.31 34.51 10.88
N LEU A 11 -34.78 34.14 9.68
CA LEU A 11 -34.69 32.77 9.15
C LEU A 11 -33.24 32.41 8.80
N PHE A 12 -32.49 31.89 9.78
CA PHE A 12 -31.13 31.41 9.57
C PHE A 12 -31.15 30.03 8.90
N CYS A 13 -31.18 30.02 7.56
CA CYS A 13 -31.12 28.81 6.75
C CYS A 13 -29.77 28.09 6.92
N PHE A 14 -29.64 27.29 7.98
CA PHE A 14 -28.57 26.31 8.14
C PHE A 14 -28.66 25.24 7.05
N PHE A 15 -28.07 25.54 5.89
CA PHE A 15 -27.63 24.53 4.93
C PHE A 15 -26.65 23.61 5.65
N ASN A 16 -27.20 22.52 6.20
CA ASN A 16 -26.45 21.43 6.78
C ASN A 16 -25.78 20.68 5.61
N ILE A 17 -24.65 21.22 5.14
CA ILE A 17 -23.69 20.49 4.35
C ILE A 17 -23.16 19.39 5.26
N VAL A 18 -23.87 18.26 5.29
CA VAL A 18 -23.39 17.03 5.92
C VAL A 18 -22.05 16.73 5.24
N PRO A 19 -20.92 16.77 5.98
CA PRO A 19 -19.63 16.50 5.36
C PRO A 19 -19.70 15.09 4.77
N PRO A 20 -19.32 14.89 3.50
CA PRO A 20 -19.40 13.57 2.87
C PRO A 20 -18.63 12.59 3.74
N ALA A 21 -19.31 11.52 4.17
CA ALA A 21 -18.79 10.58 5.15
C ALA A 21 -17.38 10.15 4.77
N ILE A 22 -16.40 10.45 5.65
CA ILE A 22 -14.97 10.53 5.30
C ILE A 22 -14.55 9.30 4.51
N ALA A 23 -14.40 9.49 3.20
CA ALA A 23 -13.74 8.51 2.35
C ALA A 23 -12.26 8.46 2.75
N ASP A 24 -11.62 7.31 2.62
CA ASP A 24 -10.16 7.22 2.73
C ASP A 24 -9.54 7.93 1.50
N VAL A 25 -9.36 9.24 1.62
CA VAL A 25 -8.80 10.11 0.57
C VAL A 25 -7.31 9.81 0.44
N TRP A 26 -6.95 9.19 -0.67
CA TRP A 26 -5.58 8.75 -0.92
C TRP A 26 -4.70 9.95 -1.30
N THR A 27 -3.76 10.29 -0.43
CA THR A 27 -2.80 11.35 -0.70
C THR A 27 -1.68 10.81 -1.57
N ILE A 28 -1.57 11.36 -2.79
CA ILE A 28 -0.53 10.98 -3.75
C ILE A 28 0.51 12.09 -3.78
N ALA A 29 1.75 11.77 -3.40
CA ALA A 29 2.88 12.63 -3.70
C ALA A 29 3.32 12.42 -5.16
N ILE A 30 3.38 13.51 -5.90
CA ILE A 30 3.84 13.54 -7.29
C ILE A 30 5.20 14.24 -7.31
N ASP A 31 6.22 13.52 -7.76
CA ASP A 31 7.58 14.03 -7.84
C ASP A 31 8.02 14.20 -9.30
N PRO A 32 7.89 15.40 -9.90
CA PRO A 32 8.51 15.67 -11.19
C PRO A 32 10.04 15.69 -11.04
N GLY A 33 10.70 14.72 -11.68
CA GLY A 33 12.15 14.54 -11.67
C GLY A 33 12.92 15.81 -12.03
N HIS A 34 14.15 15.92 -11.53
CA HIS A 34 15.07 17.04 -11.78
C HIS A 34 14.51 18.41 -11.34
N GLY A 35 15.04 19.53 -11.83
CA GLY A 35 14.56 20.88 -11.54
C GLY A 35 15.66 21.92 -11.23
N GLY A 36 15.42 23.18 -11.59
CA GLY A 36 16.36 24.29 -11.38
C GLY A 36 17.67 24.07 -12.13
N LYS A 37 18.78 24.00 -11.38
CA LYS A 37 20.14 23.71 -11.89
C LYS A 37 20.32 22.30 -12.45
N ASP A 38 19.40 21.39 -12.17
CA ASP A 38 19.40 20.02 -12.68
C ASP A 38 18.43 19.94 -13.87
N PRO A 39 18.91 19.85 -15.12
CA PRO A 39 18.07 19.74 -16.30
C PRO A 39 17.38 18.38 -16.46
N GLY A 40 17.94 17.33 -15.85
CA GLY A 40 17.76 15.95 -16.31
C GLY A 40 18.28 15.75 -17.73
N ALA A 41 17.71 14.77 -18.44
CA ALA A 41 17.99 14.56 -19.85
C ALA A 41 17.68 15.80 -20.72
N ILE A 42 18.51 16.03 -21.73
CA ILE A 42 18.30 17.04 -22.76
C ILE A 42 18.14 16.31 -24.09
N SER A 43 17.03 16.55 -24.80
CA SER A 43 16.77 15.85 -26.06
C SER A 43 17.75 16.26 -27.15
N ARG A 44 18.12 15.30 -28.02
CA ARG A 44 19.23 15.49 -28.97
C ARG A 44 18.92 16.56 -30.02
N ASN A 45 17.70 16.57 -30.56
CA ASN A 45 17.33 17.43 -31.68
C ASN A 45 16.51 18.65 -31.21
N LEU A 46 15.42 18.42 -30.47
CA LEU A 46 14.50 19.48 -30.04
C LEU A 46 15.00 20.31 -28.84
N LYS A 47 16.12 19.92 -28.21
CA LYS A 47 16.70 20.53 -27.00
C LYS A 47 15.73 20.67 -25.83
N ILE A 48 14.71 19.81 -25.74
CA ILE A 48 13.76 19.85 -24.62
C ILE A 48 14.40 19.25 -23.37
N TYR A 49 14.18 19.92 -22.24
CA TYR A 49 14.69 19.52 -20.94
C TYR A 49 13.69 18.60 -20.21
N GLU A 50 14.17 17.49 -19.66
CA GLU A 50 13.39 16.55 -18.87
C GLU A 50 12.64 17.26 -17.73
N LYS A 51 13.33 18.13 -16.98
CA LYS A 51 12.73 18.89 -15.87
C LYS A 51 11.46 19.67 -16.24
N ASN A 52 11.27 20.02 -17.52
CA ASN A 52 10.09 20.71 -18.03
C ASN A 52 9.00 19.70 -18.46
N VAL A 53 9.39 18.59 -19.09
CA VAL A 53 8.49 17.48 -19.47
C VAL A 53 7.87 16.86 -18.22
N THR A 54 8.67 16.52 -17.21
CA THR A 54 8.23 15.91 -15.95
C THR A 54 7.30 16.83 -15.17
N LEU A 55 7.64 18.13 -15.06
CA LEU A 55 6.80 19.13 -14.40
C LEU A 55 5.45 19.31 -15.10
N ALA A 56 5.43 19.30 -16.44
CA ALA A 56 4.19 19.40 -17.20
C ALA A 56 3.29 18.16 -17.00
N ILE A 57 3.83 16.94 -17.09
CA ILE A 57 3.08 15.71 -16.83
C ILE A 57 2.56 15.68 -15.38
N ALA A 58 3.39 16.08 -14.41
CA ALA A 58 3.02 16.12 -13.00
C ALA A 58 1.89 17.14 -12.71
N LYS A 59 1.85 18.28 -13.42
CA LYS A 59 0.76 19.27 -13.30
C LYS A 59 -0.55 18.74 -13.87
N GLU A 60 -0.52 18.07 -15.02
CA GLU A 60 -1.71 17.40 -15.58
C GLU A 60 -2.21 16.27 -14.67
N LEU A 61 -1.31 15.47 -14.09
CA LEU A 61 -1.67 14.41 -13.13
C LEU A 61 -2.29 14.99 -11.84
N LYS A 62 -1.73 16.08 -11.31
CA LYS A 62 -2.33 16.80 -10.18
C LYS A 62 -3.73 17.31 -10.53
N ALA A 63 -3.91 17.92 -11.71
CA ALA A 63 -5.20 18.44 -12.16
C ALA A 63 -6.26 17.37 -12.44
N LEU A 64 -5.87 16.09 -12.57
CA LEU A 64 -6.78 14.94 -12.60
C LEU A 64 -7.11 14.48 -11.16
N LEU A 65 -6.09 14.25 -10.33
CA LEU A 65 -6.26 13.75 -8.96
C LEU A 65 -6.99 14.73 -8.04
N ASP A 66 -6.78 16.05 -8.19
CA ASP A 66 -7.51 17.08 -7.43
C ASP A 66 -9.01 17.16 -7.79
N LYS A 67 -9.44 16.54 -8.90
CA LYS A 67 -10.84 16.50 -9.33
C LYS A 67 -11.58 15.23 -8.91
N ASP A 68 -10.85 14.21 -8.45
CA ASP A 68 -11.47 12.99 -7.91
C ASP A 68 -11.53 13.11 -6.37
N PRO A 69 -12.74 13.15 -5.75
CA PRO A 69 -12.88 13.24 -4.29
C PRO A 69 -12.28 12.05 -3.53
N ASN A 70 -11.82 11.01 -4.22
CA ASN A 70 -11.09 9.88 -3.64
C ASN A 70 -9.59 10.15 -3.42
N PHE A 71 -9.03 11.24 -3.94
CA PHE A 71 -7.59 11.53 -3.93
C PHE A 71 -7.25 12.96 -3.47
N ARG A 72 -5.98 13.15 -3.09
CA ARG A 72 -5.38 14.46 -2.78
C ARG A 72 -3.97 14.52 -3.34
N ALA A 73 -3.74 15.29 -4.41
CA ALA A 73 -2.39 15.39 -4.99
C ALA A 73 -1.54 16.46 -4.30
N VAL A 74 -0.34 16.09 -3.89
CA VAL A 74 0.71 17.01 -3.41
C VAL A 74 1.93 16.87 -4.29
N MET A 75 2.62 17.97 -4.62
CA MET A 75 3.82 17.93 -5.45
C MET A 75 5.07 18.15 -4.60
N THR A 76 6.20 17.54 -4.97
CA THR A 76 7.51 17.90 -4.37
C THR A 76 7.92 19.31 -4.80
N ARG A 77 7.89 19.58 -6.11
CA ARG A 77 7.99 20.94 -6.69
C ARG A 77 6.80 21.28 -7.60
N ASN A 78 6.35 22.53 -7.56
CA ASN A 78 5.34 23.09 -8.46
C ASN A 78 5.93 24.03 -9.54
N GLY A 79 7.22 24.37 -9.43
CA GLY A 79 7.96 25.25 -10.34
C GLY A 79 9.30 24.66 -10.78
N ASP A 80 10.11 25.48 -11.45
CA ASP A 80 11.45 25.12 -11.90
C ASP A 80 12.51 25.49 -10.85
N TYR A 81 12.59 24.70 -9.79
CA TYR A 81 13.63 24.81 -8.76
C TYR A 81 14.16 23.43 -8.37
N TYR A 82 15.38 23.40 -7.86
CA TYR A 82 16.06 22.17 -7.47
C TYR A 82 15.53 21.64 -6.14
N ILE A 83 15.31 20.32 -6.07
CA ILE A 83 15.09 19.59 -4.82
C ILE A 83 16.05 18.41 -4.80
N SER A 84 16.82 18.29 -3.71
CA SER A 84 17.73 17.16 -3.50
C SER A 84 16.95 15.84 -3.45
N VAL A 85 17.56 14.76 -3.93
CA VAL A 85 16.91 13.44 -3.98
C VAL A 85 16.40 12.99 -2.60
N PRO A 86 17.11 13.20 -1.47
CA PRO A 86 16.59 12.94 -0.12
C PRO A 86 15.29 13.69 0.21
N ALA A 87 15.24 15.00 -0.05
CA ALA A 87 14.14 15.87 0.37
C ALA A 87 12.81 15.56 -0.33
N ARG A 88 12.84 14.89 -1.50
CA ARG A 88 11.62 14.48 -2.24
C ARG A 88 10.76 13.51 -1.42
N SER A 89 11.38 12.49 -0.82
CA SER A 89 10.69 11.54 0.08
C SER A 89 10.24 12.21 1.38
N GLU A 90 11.04 13.13 1.92
CA GLU A 90 10.72 13.88 3.15
C GLU A 90 9.53 14.83 2.96
N ILE A 91 9.38 15.47 1.79
CA ILE A 91 8.19 16.27 1.44
C ILE A 91 6.96 15.37 1.35
N ALA A 92 7.06 14.18 0.74
CA ALA A 92 5.96 13.22 0.68
C ALA A 92 5.49 12.82 2.10
N ARG A 93 6.44 12.52 3.00
CA ARG A 93 6.14 12.22 4.42
C ARG A 93 5.52 13.39 5.16
N LYS A 94 6.10 14.59 5.08
CA LYS A 94 5.59 15.81 5.72
C LYS A 94 4.20 16.22 5.22
N LYS A 95 3.78 15.76 4.03
CA LYS A 95 2.41 15.92 3.52
C LYS A 95 1.46 14.75 3.83
N LYS A 96 1.94 13.70 4.50
CA LYS A 96 1.23 12.44 4.81
C LYS A 96 0.72 11.75 3.54
N ALA A 97 1.63 11.54 2.58
CA ALA A 97 1.35 10.78 1.37
C ALA A 97 1.22 9.28 1.66
N ASN A 98 0.23 8.63 1.05
CA ASN A 98 0.07 7.17 1.05
C ASN A 98 0.95 6.51 -0.02
N TYR A 99 1.27 7.24 -1.09
CA TYR A 99 2.04 6.76 -2.24
C TYR A 99 2.89 7.89 -2.80
N LEU A 100 4.08 7.55 -3.33
CA LEU A 100 4.96 8.47 -4.06
C LEU A 100 5.11 7.99 -5.51
N VAL A 101 4.74 8.85 -6.46
CA VAL A 101 4.92 8.65 -7.90
C VAL A 101 5.91 9.68 -8.42
N SER A 102 7.16 9.25 -8.60
CA SER A 102 8.16 10.05 -9.30
C SER A 102 8.01 9.87 -10.82
N ILE A 103 8.19 10.95 -11.58
CA ILE A 103 7.93 11.02 -13.01
C ILE A 103 9.18 11.53 -13.71
N HIS A 104 9.69 10.73 -14.65
CA HIS A 104 10.93 10.95 -15.38
C HIS A 104 10.76 10.70 -16.89
N ALA A 105 11.77 11.08 -17.67
CA ALA A 105 11.86 10.83 -19.11
C ALA A 105 13.32 10.57 -19.53
N ASP A 106 13.80 9.38 -19.17
CA ASP A 106 15.13 8.76 -19.38
C ASP A 106 15.90 9.17 -20.65
N SER A 107 17.22 8.95 -20.63
CA SER A 107 18.10 9.11 -21.79
C SER A 107 19.11 7.98 -21.89
N SER A 108 19.16 7.36 -23.07
CA SER A 108 20.10 6.29 -23.37
C SER A 108 21.19 6.73 -24.33
N VAL A 109 22.35 6.08 -24.22
CA VAL A 109 23.42 6.12 -25.23
C VAL A 109 22.87 5.65 -26.59
N SER A 110 22.03 4.60 -26.58
CA SER A 110 21.34 4.13 -27.79
C SER A 110 20.11 5.00 -28.10
N PRO A 111 20.08 5.71 -29.24
CA PRO A 111 18.89 6.49 -29.65
C PRO A 111 17.71 5.61 -30.04
N LEU A 112 17.89 4.28 -30.16
CA LEU A 112 16.84 3.32 -30.50
C LEU A 112 16.04 2.82 -29.29
N LEU A 113 16.53 3.04 -28.06
CA LEU A 113 15.79 2.68 -26.86
C LEU A 113 14.62 3.65 -26.67
N ARG A 114 13.40 3.10 -26.52
CA ARG A 114 12.15 3.86 -26.46
C ARG A 114 11.07 3.11 -25.69
N GLY A 115 10.03 3.83 -25.29
CA GLY A 115 8.89 3.27 -24.56
C GLY A 115 9.06 3.27 -23.04
N ALA A 116 7.96 3.08 -22.33
CA ALA A 116 7.90 3.31 -20.88
C ALA A 116 8.56 2.19 -20.04
N SER A 117 8.96 2.53 -18.82
CA SER A 117 9.36 1.56 -17.79
C SER A 117 8.95 2.06 -16.39
N VAL A 118 8.97 1.17 -15.38
CA VAL A 118 8.73 1.55 -13.98
C VAL A 118 9.78 0.92 -13.08
N TRP A 119 10.36 1.74 -12.20
CA TRP A 119 11.34 1.35 -11.22
C TRP A 119 10.74 1.32 -9.81
N VAL A 120 11.16 0.35 -9.02
CA VAL A 120 10.69 0.08 -7.65
C VAL A 120 11.87 -0.19 -6.71
N LEU A 121 11.66 -0.10 -5.40
CA LEU A 121 12.73 -0.21 -4.41
C LEU A 121 13.44 -1.58 -4.44
N SER A 122 14.78 -1.57 -4.55
CA SER A 122 15.62 -2.77 -4.46
C SER A 122 15.92 -3.17 -3.01
N ASN A 123 16.13 -4.48 -2.76
CA ASN A 123 16.48 -4.98 -1.43
C ASN A 123 17.82 -4.39 -0.95
N ARG A 124 18.77 -4.15 -1.87
CA ARG A 124 20.04 -3.48 -1.55
C ARG A 124 19.76 -2.10 -0.97
N ARG A 125 18.93 -1.29 -1.64
CA ARG A 125 18.62 0.06 -1.19
C ARG A 125 17.79 0.09 0.09
N ALA A 126 16.88 -0.87 0.28
CA ALA A 126 16.19 -1.08 1.55
C ALA A 126 17.18 -1.43 2.69
N ASN A 127 18.15 -2.32 2.43
CA ASN A 127 19.19 -2.72 3.41
C ASN A 127 20.23 -1.61 3.69
N ASP A 128 20.49 -0.74 2.72
CA ASP A 128 21.35 0.44 2.85
C ASP A 128 20.66 1.50 3.73
N GLU A 129 19.39 1.81 3.44
CA GLU A 129 18.58 2.73 4.23
C GLU A 129 18.33 2.18 5.64
N MET A 130 17.93 0.91 5.79
CA MET A 130 17.74 0.24 7.09
C MET A 130 18.85 0.54 8.10
N GLY A 131 20.12 0.54 7.66
CA GLY A 131 21.24 0.92 8.53
C GLY A 131 21.10 2.35 9.04
N GLN A 132 20.92 3.30 8.13
CA GLN A 132 20.74 4.73 8.43
C GLN A 132 19.49 5.00 9.29
N TRP A 133 18.38 4.26 9.09
CA TRP A 133 17.16 4.37 9.89
C TRP A 133 17.27 3.76 11.29
N LEU A 134 18.26 2.88 11.52
CA LEU A 134 18.61 2.33 12.85
C LEU A 134 19.72 3.11 13.57
N GLU A 135 20.36 4.05 12.88
CA GLU A 135 21.41 4.94 13.40
C GLU A 135 20.89 6.37 13.71
N ASP A 136 19.65 6.69 13.30
CA ASP A 136 19.05 8.01 13.39
C ASP A 136 17.78 8.00 14.26
N ASP A 137 17.90 8.53 15.49
CA ASP A 137 16.84 8.47 16.50
C ASP A 137 15.63 9.37 16.20
N GLU A 138 15.83 10.50 15.51
CA GLU A 138 14.72 11.38 15.10
C GLU A 138 13.85 10.67 14.06
N LYS A 139 14.49 10.11 13.02
CA LYS A 139 13.86 9.28 11.99
C LYS A 139 13.16 8.06 12.59
N ARG A 140 13.81 7.37 13.54
CA ARG A 140 13.27 6.18 14.23
C ARG A 140 12.02 6.53 15.03
N SER A 141 12.01 7.64 15.78
CA SER A 141 10.85 8.06 16.57
C SER A 141 9.67 8.58 15.72
N GLU A 142 9.95 9.34 14.63
CA GLU A 142 8.91 9.76 13.67
C GLU A 142 8.18 8.55 13.06
N LEU A 143 8.95 7.54 12.64
CA LEU A 143 8.47 6.34 11.97
C LEU A 143 7.62 5.43 12.88
N LEU A 144 7.97 5.39 14.17
CA LEU A 144 7.25 4.65 15.21
C LEU A 144 6.10 5.47 15.82
N GLY A 145 5.76 6.63 15.25
CA GLY A 145 4.52 7.36 15.52
C GLY A 145 4.34 7.81 16.98
N GLY A 146 5.42 8.18 17.66
CA GLY A 146 5.40 8.57 19.08
C GLY A 146 5.34 7.40 20.07
N ALA A 147 4.84 6.22 19.65
CA ALA A 147 5.09 4.97 20.37
C ALA A 147 6.59 4.63 20.41
N GLY A 148 7.39 5.20 19.48
CA GLY A 148 8.85 5.19 19.53
C GLY A 148 9.44 5.56 20.89
N ASN A 149 8.84 6.49 21.63
CA ASN A 149 9.35 6.87 22.97
C ASN A 149 9.04 5.83 24.07
N VAL A 150 8.05 4.94 23.84
CA VAL A 150 7.66 3.84 24.75
C VAL A 150 8.32 2.52 24.34
N LEU A 151 8.78 2.41 23.09
CA LEU A 151 9.58 1.29 22.60
C LEU A 151 11.08 1.52 22.85
N ALA A 152 11.60 2.72 22.58
CA ALA A 152 13.01 3.07 22.78
C ALA A 152 13.42 3.26 24.25
N SER A 153 12.47 3.30 25.19
CA SER A 153 12.76 3.20 26.63
C SER A 153 13.32 1.81 27.02
N HIS A 154 13.30 0.84 26.10
CA HIS A 154 14.04 -0.41 26.19
C HIS A 154 14.93 -0.56 24.94
N HIS A 155 16.15 -1.10 25.09
CA HIS A 155 17.15 -1.17 24.01
C HIS A 155 16.87 -2.27 22.96
N GLU A 156 15.62 -2.42 22.51
CA GLU A 156 15.20 -3.45 21.56
C GLU A 156 15.47 -3.08 20.09
N LYS A 157 16.74 -2.88 19.73
CA LYS A 157 17.19 -2.64 18.33
C LYS A 157 16.62 -3.67 17.34
N TYR A 158 16.40 -4.91 17.80
CA TYR A 158 15.77 -5.98 17.03
C TYR A 158 14.29 -5.74 16.71
N LEU A 159 13.54 -5.09 17.60
CA LEU A 159 12.13 -4.76 17.37
C LEU A 159 12.00 -3.66 16.30
N ASP A 160 12.78 -2.59 16.44
CA ASP A 160 12.83 -1.50 15.46
C ASP A 160 13.24 -2.01 14.08
N GLN A 161 14.29 -2.85 14.03
CA GLN A 161 14.68 -3.53 12.79
C GLN A 161 13.53 -4.37 12.23
N THR A 162 12.82 -5.15 13.05
CA THR A 162 11.68 -5.97 12.60
C THR A 162 10.57 -5.10 12.00
N VAL A 163 10.26 -3.94 12.61
CA VAL A 163 9.23 -3.01 12.11
C VAL A 163 9.66 -2.38 10.79
N LEU A 164 10.92 -1.91 10.68
CA LEU A 164 11.51 -1.40 9.44
C LEU A 164 11.51 -2.46 8.33
N ASP A 165 11.89 -3.70 8.62
CA ASP A 165 11.93 -4.83 7.66
C ASP A 165 10.52 -5.16 7.14
N LEU A 166 9.51 -5.08 8.02
CA LEU A 166 8.10 -5.24 7.64
C LEU A 166 7.60 -4.09 6.75
N GLN A 167 7.98 -2.84 7.08
CA GLN A 167 7.60 -1.66 6.29
C GLN A 167 8.27 -1.67 4.91
N PHE A 168 9.59 -1.87 4.82
CA PHE A 168 10.28 -2.02 3.54
C PHE A 168 9.69 -3.16 2.70
N GLY A 169 9.47 -4.34 3.28
CA GLY A 169 8.86 -5.48 2.58
C GLY A 169 7.40 -5.24 2.14
N HIS A 170 6.69 -4.30 2.78
CA HIS A 170 5.39 -3.81 2.33
C HIS A 170 5.53 -2.80 1.18
N SER A 171 6.36 -1.76 1.37
CA SER A 171 6.66 -0.71 0.38
C SER A 171 7.11 -1.29 -0.96
N GLN A 172 8.03 -2.26 -0.95
CA GLN A 172 8.49 -2.96 -2.15
C GLN A 172 7.38 -3.73 -2.86
N ARG A 173 6.56 -4.49 -2.12
CA ARG A 173 5.45 -5.29 -2.69
C ARG A 173 4.38 -4.40 -3.33
N VAL A 174 4.00 -3.34 -2.61
CA VAL A 174 2.99 -2.38 -3.06
C VAL A 174 3.50 -1.58 -4.27
N GLY A 175 4.75 -1.13 -4.24
CA GLY A 175 5.40 -0.50 -5.39
C GLY A 175 5.44 -1.41 -6.62
N TYR A 176 5.72 -2.71 -6.43
CA TYR A 176 5.71 -3.69 -7.52
C TYR A 176 4.29 -3.91 -8.09
N GLU A 177 3.26 -4.05 -7.26
CA GLU A 177 1.89 -4.20 -7.79
C GLU A 177 1.42 -2.93 -8.52
N LEU A 178 1.57 -1.75 -7.90
CA LEU A 178 1.19 -0.48 -8.51
C LEU A 178 1.96 -0.25 -9.82
N GLY A 179 3.27 -0.46 -9.83
CA GLY A 179 4.09 -0.38 -11.03
C GLY A 179 3.68 -1.38 -12.11
N SER A 180 3.23 -2.58 -11.73
CA SER A 180 2.69 -3.57 -12.68
C SER A 180 1.35 -3.15 -13.27
N ILE A 181 0.52 -2.38 -12.55
CA ILE A 181 -0.71 -1.78 -13.09
C ILE A 181 -0.34 -0.66 -14.07
N VAL A 182 0.56 0.24 -13.67
CA VAL A 182 1.05 1.35 -14.50
C VAL A 182 1.60 0.84 -15.83
N LEU A 183 2.45 -0.19 -15.83
CA LEU A 183 2.99 -0.78 -17.07
C LEU A 183 1.90 -1.36 -17.98
N ARG A 184 0.87 -2.04 -17.45
CA ARG A 184 -0.25 -2.53 -18.27
C ARG A 184 -1.03 -1.40 -18.91
N HIS A 185 -1.24 -0.29 -18.21
CA HIS A 185 -1.93 0.88 -18.78
C HIS A 185 -1.06 1.56 -19.84
N PHE A 186 0.24 1.77 -19.59
CA PHE A 186 1.18 2.34 -20.57
C PHE A 186 1.28 1.54 -21.87
N ALA A 187 1.17 0.20 -21.81
CA ALA A 187 1.17 -0.67 -22.98
C ALA A 187 0.03 -0.38 -23.98
N THR A 188 -1.02 0.34 -23.56
CA THR A 188 -2.11 0.79 -24.45
C THR A 188 -1.78 2.07 -25.23
N ILE A 189 -0.69 2.78 -24.90
CA ILE A 189 -0.33 4.07 -25.51
C ILE A 189 1.08 4.13 -26.12
N THR A 190 1.99 3.27 -25.68
CA THR A 190 3.38 3.18 -26.19
C THR A 190 3.94 1.78 -25.96
N LYS A 191 5.08 1.48 -26.59
CA LYS A 191 5.83 0.25 -26.30
C LYS A 191 6.36 0.30 -24.87
N LEU A 192 6.56 -0.86 -24.23
CA LEU A 192 7.32 -0.94 -22.98
C LEU A 192 8.80 -1.24 -23.26
N SER A 193 9.70 -0.50 -22.62
CA SER A 193 11.15 -0.79 -22.57
C SER A 193 11.44 -1.97 -21.62
N ARG A 194 10.60 -2.13 -20.58
CA ARG A 194 10.56 -3.28 -19.67
C ARG A 194 9.12 -3.66 -19.38
N ASN A 195 8.76 -4.94 -19.56
CA ASN A 195 7.40 -5.45 -19.39
C ASN A 195 7.00 -5.73 -17.93
N THR A 196 7.95 -5.66 -17.00
CA THR A 196 7.77 -5.83 -15.55
C THR A 196 8.47 -4.70 -14.79
N PRO A 197 8.02 -4.35 -13.57
CA PRO A 197 8.73 -3.38 -12.74
C PRO A 197 10.14 -3.84 -12.42
N GLN A 198 11.09 -2.90 -12.45
CA GLN A 198 12.51 -3.19 -12.26
C GLN A 198 12.97 -2.70 -10.88
N HIS A 199 13.65 -3.54 -10.11
CA HIS A 199 14.19 -3.15 -8.82
C HIS A 199 15.48 -2.34 -9.00
N ALA A 200 15.50 -1.10 -8.49
CA ALA A 200 16.65 -0.21 -8.58
C ALA A 200 16.96 0.50 -7.26
N SER A 201 18.20 0.95 -7.12
CA SER A 201 18.70 1.62 -5.92
C SER A 201 18.59 3.14 -6.00
N LEU A 202 17.48 3.64 -6.56
CA LEU A 202 17.25 5.07 -6.80
C LEU A 202 16.89 5.78 -5.50
N GLY A 203 17.52 6.93 -5.25
CA GLY A 203 17.40 7.64 -3.97
C GLY A 203 15.99 8.14 -3.63
N VAL A 204 15.12 8.39 -4.63
CA VAL A 204 13.74 8.83 -4.39
C VAL A 204 12.83 7.69 -3.90
N LEU A 205 13.16 6.43 -4.24
CA LEU A 205 12.38 5.24 -3.89
C LEU A 205 12.63 4.73 -2.46
N ARG A 206 13.37 5.49 -1.66
CA ARG A 206 14.03 5.03 -0.42
C ARG A 206 13.12 4.86 0.81
N SER A 207 11.86 5.27 0.76
CA SER A 207 11.03 5.35 1.97
C SER A 207 10.53 3.96 2.43
N PRO A 208 10.73 3.57 3.70
CA PRO A 208 10.15 2.34 4.26
C PRO A 208 8.61 2.41 4.35
N ASP A 209 8.11 3.59 4.69
CA ASP A 209 6.72 3.89 5.04
C ASP A 209 5.85 4.31 3.85
N ILE A 210 6.45 4.87 2.81
CA ILE A 210 5.75 5.39 1.63
C ILE A 210 6.09 4.52 0.41
N PRO A 211 5.19 3.60 0.01
CA PRO A 211 5.32 2.85 -1.23
C PRO A 211 5.57 3.78 -2.41
N SER A 212 6.72 3.59 -3.04
CA SER A 212 7.27 4.52 -4.03
C SER A 212 7.50 3.84 -5.38
N ILE A 213 7.12 4.52 -6.46
CA ILE A 213 7.45 4.13 -7.84
C ILE A 213 8.11 5.31 -8.57
N LEU A 214 8.96 5.01 -9.55
CA LEU A 214 9.47 5.99 -10.51
C LEU A 214 9.09 5.53 -11.91
N VAL A 215 8.38 6.39 -12.63
CA VAL A 215 7.79 6.10 -13.94
C VAL A 215 8.62 6.79 -15.01
N GLU A 216 9.30 6.00 -15.85
CA GLU A 216 9.92 6.49 -17.07
C GLU A 216 8.87 6.56 -18.17
N THR A 217 8.56 7.79 -18.58
CA THR A 217 7.43 8.07 -19.49
C THR A 217 7.78 7.88 -20.98
N GLY A 218 9.06 7.76 -21.29
CA GLY A 218 9.65 7.62 -22.61
C GLY A 218 11.14 8.03 -22.57
N PHE A 219 11.84 7.97 -23.70
CA PHE A 219 13.27 8.28 -23.78
C PHE A 219 13.55 9.56 -24.57
N LEU A 220 14.05 10.62 -23.95
CA LEU A 220 14.42 11.88 -24.63
C LEU A 220 15.64 11.74 -25.57
N SER A 221 16.38 10.63 -25.47
CA SER A 221 17.40 10.25 -26.45
C SER A 221 16.84 9.74 -27.79
N ASN A 222 15.54 9.43 -27.87
CA ASN A 222 14.89 8.87 -29.05
C ASN A 222 14.07 9.92 -29.82
N THR A 223 14.28 9.99 -31.13
CA THR A 223 13.70 11.00 -32.03
C THR A 223 12.18 10.92 -32.18
N ASP A 224 11.54 9.77 -31.91
CA ASP A 224 10.07 9.64 -31.91
C ASP A 224 9.49 10.07 -30.56
N GLU A 225 10.08 9.61 -29.46
CA GLU A 225 9.62 9.89 -28.11
C GLU A 225 9.84 11.38 -27.75
N GLU A 226 10.95 12.03 -28.14
CA GLU A 226 11.14 13.47 -27.89
C GLU A 226 10.04 14.32 -28.55
N LYS A 227 9.64 13.97 -29.79
CA LYS A 227 8.57 14.66 -30.52
C LYS A 227 7.24 14.50 -29.79
N LYS A 228 6.90 13.27 -29.37
CA LYS A 228 5.68 12.99 -28.59
C LYS A 228 5.70 13.74 -27.26
N LEU A 229 6.77 13.61 -26.47
CA LEU A 229 6.93 14.23 -25.15
C LEU A 229 6.92 15.77 -25.21
N ASN A 230 7.28 16.38 -26.35
CA ASN A 230 7.12 17.81 -26.58
C ASN A 230 5.63 18.24 -26.74
N THR A 231 4.73 17.36 -27.15
CA THR A 231 3.31 17.71 -27.31
C THR A 231 2.54 17.75 -25.99
N PRO A 232 1.70 18.78 -25.74
CA PRO A 232 0.82 18.82 -24.57
C PRO A 232 -0.20 17.66 -24.54
N SER A 233 -0.67 17.20 -25.71
CA SER A 233 -1.64 16.12 -25.84
C SER A 233 -1.09 14.77 -25.38
N TYR A 234 0.15 14.41 -25.74
CA TYR A 234 0.78 13.18 -25.26
C TYR A 234 1.10 13.25 -23.76
N ARG A 235 1.56 14.40 -23.24
CA ARG A 235 1.76 14.60 -21.79
C ARG A 235 0.46 14.44 -20.99
N LYS A 236 -0.66 14.96 -21.51
CA LYS A 236 -2.01 14.71 -20.96
C LYS A 236 -2.39 13.23 -21.00
N LYS A 237 -2.08 12.52 -22.11
CA LYS A 237 -2.32 11.07 -22.24
C LYS A 237 -1.53 10.26 -21.21
N ILE A 238 -0.25 10.59 -20.99
CA ILE A 238 0.60 9.98 -19.95
C ILE A 238 0.04 10.23 -18.55
N ALA A 239 -0.29 11.49 -18.22
CA ALA A 239 -0.87 11.83 -16.93
C ALA A 239 -2.18 11.08 -16.67
N ARG A 240 -3.00 10.91 -17.70
CA ARG A 240 -4.24 10.12 -17.63
C ARG A 240 -3.98 8.64 -17.37
N ILE A 241 -3.03 8.04 -18.06
CA ILE A 241 -2.60 6.64 -17.82
C ILE A 241 -2.12 6.41 -16.38
N ILE A 242 -1.36 7.34 -15.80
CA ILE A 242 -0.92 7.24 -14.40
C ILE A 242 -2.11 7.40 -13.43
N TYR A 243 -3.03 8.34 -13.70
CA TYR A 243 -4.26 8.53 -12.94
C TYR A 243 -5.17 7.29 -12.97
N ASP A 244 -5.47 6.75 -14.15
CA ASP A 244 -6.36 5.58 -14.31
C ASP A 244 -5.74 4.33 -13.65
N SER A 245 -4.40 4.24 -13.60
CA SER A 245 -3.67 3.20 -12.85
C SER A 245 -3.82 3.33 -11.33
N LEU A 246 -3.75 4.56 -10.80
CA LEU A 246 -3.97 4.85 -9.38
C LEU A 246 -5.43 4.57 -8.98
N VAL A 247 -6.39 4.90 -9.83
CA VAL A 247 -7.82 4.59 -9.66
C VAL A 247 -8.04 3.07 -9.64
N GLU A 248 -7.42 2.31 -10.56
CA GLU A 248 -7.51 0.84 -10.55
C GLU A 248 -6.90 0.24 -9.28
N TYR A 249 -5.71 0.71 -8.88
CA TYR A 249 -5.04 0.22 -7.67
C TYR A 249 -5.86 0.53 -6.39
N ARG A 250 -6.44 1.73 -6.31
CA ARG A 250 -7.34 2.11 -5.20
C ARG A 250 -8.59 1.24 -5.16
N ARG A 251 -9.24 0.99 -6.30
CA ARG A 251 -10.44 0.14 -6.41
C ARG A 251 -10.16 -1.33 -6.01
N ARG A 252 -8.92 -1.81 -6.12
CA ARG A 252 -8.50 -3.14 -5.64
C ARG A 252 -8.33 -3.22 -4.11
N HIS A 253 -7.94 -2.12 -3.46
CA HIS A 253 -7.49 -2.10 -2.07
C HIS A 253 -8.48 -1.45 -1.09
N VAL A 254 -9.15 -0.38 -1.51
CA VAL A 254 -10.26 0.20 -0.75
C VAL A 254 -11.49 -0.66 -1.00
N LYS A 255 -11.86 -1.46 0.01
CA LYS A 255 -13.18 -2.10 0.04
C LYS A 255 -14.23 -0.99 -0.02
N PRO A 256 -15.23 -1.04 -0.91
CA PRO A 256 -16.26 -0.02 -0.94
C PRO A 256 -16.98 0.00 0.40
N THR A 257 -16.82 1.08 1.15
CA THR A 257 -17.65 1.37 2.32
C THR A 257 -19.10 1.27 1.85
N PRO A 258 -19.95 0.39 2.43
CA PRO A 258 -21.31 0.25 1.97
C PRO A 258 -22.03 1.58 2.19
N VAL A 259 -22.24 2.31 1.09
CA VAL A 259 -23.00 3.55 1.10
C VAL A 259 -24.35 3.22 1.68
N LYS A 260 -24.66 3.80 2.84
CA LYS A 260 -26.02 3.79 3.39
C LYS A 260 -26.88 4.67 2.51
N ILE A 261 -27.23 4.16 1.32
CA ILE A 261 -28.33 4.71 0.53
C ILE A 261 -29.53 4.73 1.47
N HIS A 262 -30.14 5.89 1.66
CA HIS A 262 -31.20 6.09 2.64
C HIS A 262 -32.55 5.56 2.15
N ASN A 263 -32.53 4.35 1.56
CA ASN A 263 -33.72 3.58 1.21
C ASN A 263 -34.56 3.40 2.47
N LYS A 264 -35.79 3.91 2.45
CA LYS A 264 -36.80 3.70 3.50
C LYS A 264 -37.33 2.26 3.39
N THR A 265 -36.51 1.29 3.77
CA THR A 265 -36.87 -0.14 3.82
C THR A 265 -36.65 -0.68 5.23
N ASN A 266 -37.74 -0.67 6.00
CA ASN A 266 -38.00 -1.30 7.30
C ASN A 266 -36.79 -1.72 8.15
N LYS A 267 -36.62 -1.03 9.29
CA LYS A 267 -35.98 -1.63 10.47
C LYS A 267 -36.73 -2.92 10.83
N ASN A 268 -36.04 -4.06 10.85
CA ASN A 268 -36.19 -5.14 11.85
C ASN A 268 -35.29 -6.33 11.48
N ASN A 269 -34.10 -6.37 12.07
CA ASN A 269 -33.24 -7.57 12.22
C ASN A 269 -32.11 -7.22 13.20
N ALA A 270 -32.47 -7.05 14.48
CA ALA A 270 -31.48 -6.87 15.55
C ALA A 270 -30.84 -8.23 15.87
N VAL A 271 -29.51 -8.30 15.85
CA VAL A 271 -28.78 -9.53 16.23
C VAL A 271 -28.92 -9.72 17.74
N THR A 272 -29.75 -10.67 18.15
CA THR A 272 -30.01 -10.99 19.56
C THR A 272 -28.88 -11.82 20.17
N ASP A 273 -28.52 -11.52 21.42
CA ASP A 273 -27.56 -12.30 22.19
C ASP A 273 -28.21 -13.61 22.66
N SER A 274 -27.52 -14.76 22.55
CA SER A 274 -28.00 -16.03 23.11
C SER A 274 -27.69 -16.21 24.60
N GLY A 275 -26.92 -15.29 25.19
CA GLY A 275 -26.32 -15.43 26.52
C GLY A 275 -25.08 -16.33 26.54
N ILE A 276 -24.90 -17.22 25.56
CA ILE A 276 -23.74 -18.12 25.47
C ILE A 276 -22.45 -17.32 25.33
N ARG A 277 -21.42 -17.73 26.06
CA ARG A 277 -20.06 -17.19 26.05
C ARG A 277 -19.09 -18.30 25.70
N HIS A 278 -18.28 -18.09 24.67
CA HIS A 278 -17.30 -19.05 24.18
C HIS A 278 -15.88 -18.51 24.44
N LYS A 279 -15.08 -19.21 25.25
CA LYS A 279 -13.67 -18.88 25.47
C LYS A 279 -12.80 -19.58 24.43
N VAL A 280 -12.17 -18.80 23.56
CA VAL A 280 -11.41 -19.23 22.38
C VAL A 280 -10.19 -20.08 22.77
N LYS A 281 -10.05 -21.24 22.13
CA LYS A 281 -8.88 -22.13 22.26
C LYS A 281 -7.92 -21.99 21.08
N ALA A 282 -6.72 -22.53 21.23
CA ALA A 282 -5.72 -22.56 20.16
C ALA A 282 -6.27 -23.26 18.90
N GLY A 283 -6.15 -22.59 17.74
CA GLY A 283 -6.63 -23.11 16.45
C GLY A 283 -8.11 -22.84 16.13
N GLU A 284 -8.91 -22.25 17.04
CA GLU A 284 -10.29 -21.87 16.73
C GLU A 284 -10.36 -20.57 15.90
N SER A 285 -11.36 -20.47 15.01
CA SER A 285 -11.55 -19.39 14.05
C SER A 285 -13.02 -18.94 13.97
N LEU A 286 -13.29 -17.73 13.47
CA LEU A 286 -14.67 -17.24 13.33
C LEU A 286 -15.56 -18.15 12.46
N SER A 287 -15.01 -18.78 11.41
CA SER A 287 -15.74 -19.76 10.60
C SER A 287 -15.99 -21.07 11.37
N GLY A 288 -15.02 -21.54 12.14
CA GLY A 288 -15.17 -22.69 13.03
C GLY A 288 -16.24 -22.47 14.10
N LEU A 289 -16.23 -21.31 14.77
CA LEU A 289 -17.27 -20.92 15.74
C LEU A 289 -18.65 -20.79 15.08
N ALA A 290 -18.74 -20.13 13.92
CA ALA A 290 -19.99 -19.98 13.19
C ALA A 290 -20.62 -21.33 12.81
N ALA A 291 -19.82 -22.28 12.32
CA ALA A 291 -20.26 -23.64 12.02
C ALA A 291 -20.68 -24.41 13.29
N LYS A 292 -19.84 -24.36 14.34
CA LYS A 292 -20.05 -25.00 15.64
C LYS A 292 -21.34 -24.57 16.33
N TYR A 293 -21.66 -23.27 16.28
CA TYR A 293 -22.88 -22.71 16.89
C TYR A 293 -24.05 -22.53 15.90
N LYS A 294 -23.86 -22.86 14.61
CA LYS A 294 -24.87 -22.78 13.54
C LYS A 294 -25.48 -21.37 13.38
N VAL A 295 -24.61 -20.36 13.43
CA VAL A 295 -24.91 -18.91 13.27
C VAL A 295 -24.06 -18.30 12.14
N LYS A 296 -24.36 -17.08 11.66
CA LYS A 296 -23.53 -16.45 10.62
C LYS A 296 -22.30 -15.79 11.24
N ILE A 297 -21.18 -15.83 10.51
CA ILE A 297 -19.93 -15.14 10.89
C ILE A 297 -20.16 -13.64 11.15
N ASN A 298 -20.97 -12.99 10.30
CA ASN A 298 -21.28 -11.56 10.44
C ASN A 298 -22.09 -11.25 11.70
N ASP A 299 -22.95 -12.17 12.15
CA ASP A 299 -23.77 -12.00 13.35
C ASP A 299 -22.87 -12.05 14.60
N ILE A 300 -21.90 -12.96 14.65
CA ILE A 300 -20.86 -12.99 15.69
C ILE A 300 -20.04 -11.70 15.70
N ILE A 301 -19.56 -11.24 14.53
CA ILE A 301 -18.80 -10.00 14.40
C ILE A 301 -19.61 -8.80 14.91
N THR A 302 -20.90 -8.73 14.56
CA THR A 302 -21.80 -7.63 14.94
C THR A 302 -22.07 -7.59 16.43
N LEU A 303 -22.42 -8.75 17.04
CA LEU A 303 -22.74 -8.87 18.47
C LEU A 303 -21.53 -8.61 19.40
N ASN A 304 -20.32 -8.84 18.90
CA ASN A 304 -19.07 -8.63 19.64
C ASN A 304 -18.32 -7.35 19.21
N HIS A 305 -18.87 -6.58 18.26
CA HIS A 305 -18.26 -5.37 17.70
C HIS A 305 -16.81 -5.57 17.18
N LEU A 306 -16.52 -6.77 16.65
CA LEU A 306 -15.16 -7.15 16.24
C LEU A 306 -14.70 -6.33 15.03
N LYS A 307 -13.60 -5.59 15.20
CA LYS A 307 -12.92 -4.85 14.10
C LYS A 307 -11.97 -5.73 13.26
N ARG A 308 -11.78 -6.99 13.64
CA ARG A 308 -10.82 -7.96 13.07
C ARG A 308 -11.49 -9.31 12.80
N ARG A 309 -10.81 -10.25 12.14
CA ARG A 309 -11.34 -11.61 11.85
C ARG A 309 -10.63 -12.73 12.62
N GLU A 310 -9.54 -12.37 13.27
CA GLU A 310 -8.64 -13.20 14.04
C GLU A 310 -9.14 -13.27 15.49
N LEU A 311 -9.37 -14.48 15.99
CA LEU A 311 -9.72 -14.71 17.40
C LEU A 311 -8.45 -14.82 18.24
N TRP A 312 -8.44 -14.24 19.43
CA TRP A 312 -7.29 -14.33 20.33
C TRP A 312 -7.49 -15.45 21.36
N ILE A 313 -6.44 -16.22 21.64
CA ILE A 313 -6.53 -17.35 22.58
C ILE A 313 -6.89 -16.83 23.97
N GLY A 314 -7.93 -17.39 24.59
CA GLY A 314 -8.48 -16.94 25.86
C GLY A 314 -9.50 -15.80 25.78
N GLU A 315 -9.72 -15.21 24.61
CA GLU A 315 -10.79 -14.22 24.36
C GLU A 315 -12.18 -14.85 24.59
N THR A 316 -13.13 -14.07 25.08
CA THR A 316 -14.51 -14.53 25.32
C THR A 316 -15.47 -13.91 24.31
N ILE A 317 -16.01 -14.73 23.42
CA ILE A 317 -16.91 -14.35 22.33
C ILE A 317 -18.36 -14.66 22.71
N LYS A 318 -19.25 -13.66 22.61
CA LYS A 318 -20.70 -13.81 22.69
C LYS A 318 -21.23 -14.52 21.44
N ILE A 319 -22.16 -15.46 21.60
CA ILE A 319 -22.77 -16.15 20.46
C ILE A 319 -24.19 -15.57 20.20
N PRO A 320 -24.55 -15.25 18.95
CA PRO A 320 -25.92 -14.84 18.60
C PRO A 320 -26.97 -15.92 18.85
N SER A 321 -28.22 -15.51 19.05
CA SER A 321 -29.37 -16.43 19.05
C SER A 321 -29.74 -16.83 17.61
N LYS A 322 -30.33 -18.02 17.46
CA LYS A 322 -30.56 -18.66 16.16
C LYS A 322 -31.93 -18.30 15.58
N MET A 323 -32.05 -17.16 14.91
CA MET A 323 -33.20 -16.89 14.03
C MET A 323 -33.12 -17.69 12.74
N ILE A 324 -34.20 -18.39 12.38
CA ILE A 324 -34.36 -19.13 11.11
C ILE A 324 -35.45 -18.45 10.28
N PRO A 325 -35.12 -17.77 9.16
CA PRO A 325 -36.09 -17.41 8.13
C PRO A 325 -36.53 -18.65 7.34
N ASN A 326 -37.76 -18.63 6.81
CA ASN A 326 -38.43 -19.86 6.36
C ASN A 326 -37.88 -20.52 5.08
N LYS A 327 -38.04 -21.85 5.10
CA LYS A 327 -37.98 -22.87 4.07
C LYS A 327 -38.26 -22.42 2.61
N ILE A 328 -37.39 -22.85 1.69
CA ILE A 328 -37.76 -23.34 0.35
C ILE A 328 -36.98 -24.64 0.08
N GLU A 329 -37.71 -25.69 -0.31
CA GLU A 329 -37.24 -26.93 -0.97
C GLU A 329 -37.92 -26.93 -2.36
N ALA A 330 -37.38 -27.44 -3.46
CA ALA A 330 -36.08 -28.02 -3.78
C ALA A 330 -35.60 -27.40 -5.14
N SER A 331 -34.59 -27.85 -5.89
CA SER A 331 -33.73 -29.04 -5.88
C SER A 331 -32.27 -28.61 -6.22
N ASN A 332 -31.30 -29.41 -6.70
CA ASN A 332 -31.26 -30.74 -7.30
C ASN A 332 -30.00 -31.53 -6.86
N LYS A 333 -29.65 -32.62 -7.56
CA LYS A 333 -28.45 -33.44 -7.31
C LYS A 333 -27.53 -33.57 -8.53
N ASN A 334 -26.34 -34.13 -8.28
CA ASN A 334 -25.28 -34.60 -9.21
C ASN A 334 -24.44 -33.47 -9.82
N ASP A 335 -23.14 -33.61 -10.08
CA ASP A 335 -22.04 -34.42 -9.50
C ASP A 335 -20.80 -33.47 -9.60
N TYR A 336 -19.75 -33.54 -8.77
CA TYR A 336 -18.60 -34.41 -9.01
C TYR A 336 -17.84 -34.69 -7.71
N ARG A 337 -17.97 -35.94 -7.24
CA ARG A 337 -16.91 -36.81 -6.68
C ARG A 337 -15.78 -36.16 -5.87
N GLU A 338 -15.72 -36.52 -4.59
CA GLU A 338 -14.47 -36.47 -3.83
C GLU A 338 -13.40 -37.41 -4.43
N LYS A 339 -12.15 -36.94 -4.47
CA LYS A 339 -10.99 -37.79 -4.15
C LYS A 339 -10.19 -37.07 -3.07
N GLY A 340 -10.32 -37.54 -1.84
CA GLY A 340 -9.60 -36.97 -0.71
C GLY A 340 -8.10 -37.25 -0.78
N VAL A 341 -7.30 -36.28 -0.32
CA VAL A 341 -5.96 -36.55 0.22
C VAL A 341 -5.98 -36.07 1.66
N GLN A 342 -6.00 -37.02 2.60
CA GLN A 342 -5.55 -36.71 3.94
C GLN A 342 -4.06 -36.41 3.86
N ASN A 343 -3.64 -35.26 4.40
CA ASN A 343 -2.46 -35.24 5.26
C ASN A 343 -2.39 -33.93 6.05
N SER A 344 -2.50 -34.05 7.37
CA SER A 344 -2.00 -33.03 8.29
C SER A 344 -0.48 -33.15 8.40
N THR A 345 0.23 -32.81 7.34
CA THR A 345 1.69 -32.74 7.36
C THR A 345 2.12 -31.68 8.37
N LYS A 346 2.63 -32.13 9.52
CA LYS A 346 3.61 -31.34 10.29
C LYS A 346 4.68 -30.92 9.29
N ILE A 347 4.81 -29.63 9.00
CA ILE A 347 5.89 -29.14 8.13
C ILE A 347 7.19 -29.53 8.84
N GLN A 348 7.88 -30.54 8.31
CA GLN A 348 9.08 -31.08 8.92
C GLN A 348 10.21 -30.09 8.67
N ILE A 349 10.36 -29.14 9.59
CA ILE A 349 11.33 -28.03 9.52
C ILE A 349 12.68 -28.60 9.04
N PRO A 350 13.15 -28.23 7.84
CA PRO A 350 14.41 -28.74 7.31
C PRO A 350 15.56 -28.21 8.17
N LYS A 351 16.69 -28.92 8.26
CA LYS A 351 17.82 -28.44 9.09
C LYS A 351 18.34 -27.08 8.59
N TYR A 352 18.35 -26.88 7.28
CA TYR A 352 18.68 -25.63 6.61
C TYR A 352 17.62 -25.25 5.59
N HIS A 353 17.41 -23.94 5.41
CA HIS A 353 16.68 -23.36 4.29
C HIS A 353 17.63 -22.52 3.43
N THR A 354 17.49 -22.59 2.11
CA THR A 354 18.31 -21.82 1.15
C THR A 354 17.54 -20.56 0.76
N ILE A 355 18.08 -19.39 1.07
CA ILE A 355 17.45 -18.09 0.81
C ILE A 355 17.16 -17.93 -0.69
N GLN A 356 15.89 -17.81 -1.03
CA GLN A 356 15.38 -17.56 -2.37
C GLN A 356 15.65 -16.10 -2.79
N LYS A 357 15.44 -15.82 -4.07
CA LYS A 357 15.52 -14.45 -4.58
C LYS A 357 14.49 -13.57 -3.84
N ASP A 358 14.94 -12.39 -3.40
CA ASP A 358 14.12 -11.37 -2.75
C ASP A 358 13.47 -11.79 -1.40
N GLN A 359 14.03 -12.81 -0.74
CA GLN A 359 13.58 -13.34 0.56
C GLN A 359 14.49 -12.87 1.72
N THR A 360 13.90 -12.54 2.88
CA THR A 360 14.62 -12.11 4.09
C THR A 360 14.59 -13.16 5.21
N LEU A 361 15.47 -13.03 6.21
CA LEU A 361 15.48 -13.89 7.40
C LEU A 361 14.12 -13.87 8.15
N TYR A 362 13.43 -12.73 8.14
CA TYR A 362 12.08 -12.57 8.70
C TYR A 362 11.00 -13.24 7.83
N ALA A 363 11.20 -13.40 6.52
CA ALA A 363 10.32 -14.21 5.70
C ALA A 363 10.45 -15.70 6.04
N VAL A 364 11.68 -16.20 6.23
CA VAL A 364 11.97 -17.57 6.69
C VAL A 364 11.40 -17.83 8.09
N SER A 365 11.54 -16.87 9.00
CA SER A 365 10.93 -16.91 10.34
C SER A 365 9.41 -17.16 10.28
N ARG A 366 8.69 -16.48 9.37
CA ARG A 366 7.26 -16.68 9.15
C ARG A 366 6.94 -18.00 8.45
N GLU A 367 7.72 -18.38 7.43
CA GLU A 367 7.52 -19.59 6.61
C GLU A 367 7.51 -20.88 7.46
N TYR A 368 8.41 -20.96 8.44
CA TYR A 368 8.53 -22.13 9.34
C TYR A 368 7.94 -21.90 10.73
N ASN A 369 7.33 -20.74 10.98
CA ASN A 369 6.82 -20.31 12.29
C ASN A 369 7.88 -20.40 13.42
N ILE A 370 9.10 -19.94 13.14
CA ILE A 370 10.25 -19.97 14.07
C ILE A 370 10.54 -18.54 14.55
N PRO A 371 10.57 -18.27 15.87
CA PRO A 371 10.96 -16.97 16.41
C PRO A 371 12.32 -16.48 15.88
N ILE A 372 12.42 -15.21 15.49
CA ILE A 372 13.65 -14.68 14.87
C ILE A 372 14.87 -14.79 15.81
N ASN A 373 14.68 -14.63 17.12
CA ASN A 373 15.72 -14.82 18.13
C ASN A 373 16.24 -16.27 18.21
N GLN A 374 15.44 -17.26 17.82
CA GLN A 374 15.88 -18.65 17.67
C GLN A 374 16.70 -18.83 16.38
N LEU A 375 16.33 -18.19 15.27
CA LEU A 375 17.14 -18.20 14.04
C LEU A 375 18.50 -17.51 14.27
N PHE A 376 18.56 -16.39 14.98
CA PHE A 376 19.82 -15.76 15.35
C PHE A 376 20.70 -16.67 16.23
N LYS A 377 20.13 -17.32 17.27
CA LYS A 377 20.85 -18.28 18.12
C LYS A 377 21.37 -19.51 17.35
N LEU A 378 20.70 -19.92 16.28
CA LEU A 378 21.13 -21.03 15.42
C LEU A 378 22.15 -20.60 14.34
N ASN A 379 22.25 -19.30 14.06
CA ASN A 379 23.10 -18.74 13.00
C ASN A 379 23.95 -17.58 13.54
N PRO A 380 24.86 -17.79 14.51
CA PRO A 380 25.60 -16.70 15.17
C PRO A 380 26.55 -15.91 14.25
N LYS A 381 26.73 -16.34 12.98
CA LYS A 381 27.44 -15.58 11.94
C LYS A 381 26.56 -14.58 11.18
N LEU A 382 25.22 -14.66 11.32
CA LEU A 382 24.27 -13.67 10.78
C LEU A 382 24.17 -12.46 11.71
N LYS A 383 25.17 -11.57 11.63
CA LYS A 383 25.05 -10.23 12.23
C LYS A 383 23.98 -9.42 11.47
N ASP A 384 23.23 -8.62 12.20
CA ASP A 384 22.29 -7.60 11.68
C ASP A 384 21.16 -8.12 10.76
N GLY A 385 20.85 -9.42 10.80
CA GLY A 385 19.71 -10.03 10.06
C GLY A 385 19.87 -10.11 8.54
N LYS A 386 20.95 -9.55 7.97
CA LYS A 386 21.20 -9.51 6.54
C LYS A 386 21.53 -10.90 6.00
N VAL A 387 20.88 -11.28 4.90
CA VAL A 387 21.07 -12.56 4.20
C VAL A 387 21.22 -12.33 2.70
N ILE A 388 21.95 -13.22 2.01
CA ILE A 388 22.14 -13.20 0.56
C ILE A 388 21.44 -14.38 -0.12
N VAL A 389 21.05 -14.19 -1.38
CA VAL A 389 20.42 -15.25 -2.20
C VAL A 389 21.37 -16.45 -2.32
N GLY A 390 20.85 -17.65 -2.11
CA GLY A 390 21.63 -18.90 -2.07
C GLY A 390 22.28 -19.21 -0.70
N GLN A 391 22.22 -18.30 0.28
CA GLN A 391 22.73 -18.57 1.61
C GLN A 391 21.88 -19.61 2.34
N LYS A 392 22.54 -20.53 3.06
CA LYS A 392 21.86 -21.50 3.93
C LYS A 392 21.70 -20.93 5.35
N VAL A 393 20.46 -20.88 5.82
CA VAL A 393 20.07 -20.52 7.19
C VAL A 393 19.66 -21.77 7.94
N GLN A 394 20.25 -22.02 9.10
CA GLN A 394 19.92 -23.13 9.98
C GLN A 394 18.62 -22.87 10.74
N LEU A 395 17.66 -23.80 10.67
CA LEU A 395 16.33 -23.65 11.29
C LEU A 395 16.14 -24.46 12.58
N ARG A 396 16.96 -25.50 12.77
CA ARG A 396 17.03 -26.29 14.00
C ARG A 396 18.44 -26.86 14.21
N LYS A 397 18.72 -27.32 15.42
CA LYS A 397 19.97 -28.01 15.76
C LYS A 397 20.17 -29.26 14.88
#